data_AF-A0A5B2XDS8-F1
#
_entry.id   AF-A0A5B2XDS8-F1
#
_cell.length_a   1.000
_cell.length_b   1.000
_cell.length_c   1.000
_cell.angle_alpha   90.00
_cell.angle_beta   90.00
_cell.angle_gamma   90.00
#
_symmetry.space_group_name_H-M   'P 1'
#
loop_
_entity.id
_entity.type
_entity.pdbx_description
1 polymer ?
#
loop_
_entity_poly.entity_id
_entity_poly.type
_entity_poly.pdbx_seq_one_letter_code
_entity_poly.pdbx_strand_id
1 'polypeptide(L)'
;MTSLHGVVAVGLVSTCSRTYTDDDVTRFCALVGRSARPLPEFLPYLMVIAPLVGLSAELNCLPTRMTWSVARPVRRDETLIAEVEVTRVDPAGDRVRIAFDALVRCDTDVVVEGHSTGVLLA
;
A
#
# COMPACT_ATOMS: atom_id res chain seq x y z
N MET A 1 13.47 -11.49 14.12
CA MET A 1 12.12 -10.93 14.33
C MET A 1 11.26 -11.34 13.16
N THR A 2 10.10 -11.93 13.44
CA THR A 2 9.20 -12.56 12.47
C THR A 2 8.05 -11.62 12.12
N SER A 3 7.90 -11.30 10.84
CA SER A 3 6.61 -10.90 10.26
C SER A 3 5.61 -12.06 10.34
N LEU A 4 4.35 -11.81 9.97
CA LEU A 4 3.34 -12.87 9.78
C LEU A 4 3.81 -14.00 8.83
N HIS A 5 4.85 -13.76 8.02
CA HIS A 5 5.41 -14.67 7.03
C HIS A 5 6.87 -15.10 7.31
N GLY A 6 7.48 -14.75 8.45
CA GLY A 6 8.87 -15.11 8.78
C GLY A 6 9.84 -13.92 8.88
N VAL A 7 11.14 -14.17 8.76
CA VAL A 7 12.20 -13.15 8.99
C VAL A 7 12.12 -12.02 7.97
N VAL A 8 12.01 -10.77 8.44
CA VAL A 8 12.13 -9.58 7.58
C VAL A 8 13.59 -9.38 7.18
N ALA A 9 13.86 -9.36 5.87
CA ALA A 9 15.19 -9.20 5.30
C ALA A 9 15.16 -8.26 4.10
N VAL A 10 16.31 -7.69 3.75
CA VAL A 10 16.47 -6.92 2.51
C VAL A 10 16.18 -7.81 1.30
N GLY A 11 15.42 -7.29 0.34
CA GLY A 11 14.93 -8.02 -0.83
C GLY A 11 13.67 -8.86 -0.56
N LEU A 12 13.10 -8.81 0.64
CA LEU A 12 11.77 -9.38 0.88
C LEU A 12 10.73 -8.56 0.11
N VAL A 13 9.98 -9.23 -0.75
CA VAL A 13 8.89 -8.63 -1.53
C VAL A 13 7.55 -9.23 -1.08
N SER A 14 6.62 -8.35 -0.73
CA SER A 14 5.22 -8.72 -0.44
C SER A 14 4.32 -8.13 -1.53
N THR A 15 3.40 -8.95 -2.04
CA THR A 15 2.49 -8.55 -3.12
C THR A 15 1.05 -8.88 -2.78
N CYS A 16 0.12 -8.02 -3.19
CA CYS A 16 -1.31 -8.36 -3.20
C CYS A 16 -2.00 -7.80 -4.44
N SER A 17 -3.14 -8.41 -4.80
CA SER A 17 -4.00 -7.92 -5.88
C SER A 17 -5.36 -7.52 -5.34
N ARG A 18 -5.89 -6.41 -5.84
CA ARG A 18 -7.20 -5.88 -5.44
C ARG A 18 -7.95 -5.29 -6.62
N THR A 19 -9.17 -5.78 -6.83
CA THR A 19 -10.19 -5.11 -7.64
C THR A 19 -11.24 -4.55 -6.70
N TYR A 20 -11.58 -3.27 -6.83
CA TYR A 20 -12.63 -2.65 -6.02
C TYR A 20 -13.98 -2.78 -6.70
N THR A 21 -14.98 -3.16 -5.93
CA THR A 21 -16.37 -3.19 -6.42
C THR A 21 -17.03 -1.81 -6.29
N ASP A 22 -18.12 -1.60 -7.01
CA ASP A 22 -18.94 -0.38 -6.86
C ASP A 22 -19.47 -0.20 -5.42
N ASP A 23 -19.69 -1.30 -4.70
CA ASP A 23 -20.07 -1.30 -3.28
C ASP A 23 -18.90 -0.85 -2.38
N ASP A 24 -17.67 -1.31 -2.66
CA ASP A 24 -16.48 -0.80 -1.97
C ASP A 24 -16.34 0.72 -2.13
N VAL A 25 -16.51 1.22 -3.35
CA VAL A 25 -16.45 2.66 -3.67
C VAL A 25 -17.56 3.41 -2.95
N THR A 26 -18.79 2.87 -2.95
CA THR A 26 -19.94 3.47 -2.26
C THR A 26 -19.69 3.57 -0.75
N ARG A 27 -19.20 2.48 -0.14
CA ARG A 27 -18.86 2.44 1.29
C ARG A 27 -17.74 3.42 1.64
N PHE A 28 -16.70 3.48 0.81
CA PHE A 28 -15.63 4.46 1.01
C PHE A 28 -16.15 5.89 0.94
N CYS A 29 -16.94 6.23 -0.08
CA CYS A 29 -17.56 7.55 -0.21
C CYS A 29 -18.37 7.91 1.03
N ALA A 30 -19.22 6.99 1.52
CA ALA A 30 -19.99 7.20 2.75
C ALA A 30 -19.08 7.41 3.98
N LEU A 31 -18.02 6.60 4.13
CA LEU A 31 -17.05 6.71 5.22
C LEU A 31 -16.37 8.07 5.28
N VAL A 32 -16.02 8.65 4.11
CA VAL A 32 -15.38 9.97 4.02
C VAL A 32 -16.37 11.13 3.87
N GLY A 33 -17.68 10.88 4.05
CA GLY A 33 -18.72 11.91 3.99
C GLY A 33 -18.98 12.48 2.58
N ARG A 34 -18.73 11.71 1.52
CA ARG A 34 -18.95 12.09 0.12
C ARG A 34 -20.11 11.32 -0.51
N SER A 35 -20.81 11.96 -1.46
CA SER A 35 -21.81 11.28 -2.29
C SER A 35 -21.12 10.33 -3.28
N ALA A 36 -21.69 9.13 -3.45
CA ALA A 36 -21.31 8.15 -4.47
C ALA A 36 -22.25 8.19 -5.70
N ARG A 37 -23.10 9.21 -5.82
CA ARG A 37 -24.09 9.33 -6.92
C ARG A 37 -23.87 10.60 -7.73
N PRO A 38 -23.52 10.49 -9.04
CA PRO A 38 -23.13 9.25 -9.72
C PRO A 38 -21.85 8.65 -9.12
N LEU A 39 -21.60 7.36 -9.39
CA LEU A 39 -20.34 6.73 -8.97
C LEU A 39 -19.16 7.44 -9.65
N PRO A 40 -18.04 7.65 -8.93
CA PRO A 40 -16.87 8.28 -9.52
C PRO A 40 -16.29 7.39 -10.61
N GLU A 41 -15.84 7.98 -11.71
CA GLU A 41 -15.17 7.23 -12.79
C GLU A 41 -13.83 6.62 -12.32
N PHE A 42 -13.12 7.34 -11.45
CA PHE A 42 -11.82 6.96 -10.93
C PHE A 42 -11.88 6.62 -9.44
N LEU A 43 -11.01 5.70 -9.02
CA LEU A 43 -10.81 5.38 -7.62
C LEU A 43 -10.26 6.61 -6.87
N PRO A 44 -10.82 6.92 -5.68
CA PRO A 44 -10.20 7.86 -4.76
C PRO A 44 -8.76 7.44 -4.44
N TYR A 45 -7.85 8.41 -4.34
CA TYR A 45 -6.43 8.17 -4.06
C TYR A 45 -6.18 7.22 -2.87
N LEU A 46 -6.93 7.38 -1.78
CA LEU A 46 -6.79 6.52 -0.61
C LEU A 46 -7.13 5.05 -0.89
N MET A 47 -8.05 4.78 -1.81
CA MET A 47 -8.35 3.41 -2.25
C MET A 47 -7.22 2.87 -3.14
N VAL A 48 -6.57 3.71 -3.95
CA VAL A 48 -5.44 3.28 -4.79
C VAL A 48 -4.23 2.84 -3.94
N ILE A 49 -3.95 3.54 -2.84
CA ILE A 49 -2.80 3.25 -1.97
C ILE A 49 -3.12 2.29 -0.80
N ALA A 50 -4.40 2.04 -0.50
CA ALA A 50 -4.81 1.19 0.61
C ALA A 50 -4.17 -0.22 0.61
N PRO A 51 -3.97 -0.89 -0.54
CA PRO A 51 -3.27 -2.18 -0.57
C PRO A 51 -1.84 -2.10 -0.01
N LEU A 52 -1.10 -1.00 -0.23
CA LEU A 52 0.25 -0.79 0.32
C LEU A 52 0.23 -0.72 1.84
N VAL A 53 -0.79 -0.09 2.41
CA VAL A 53 -0.97 -0.02 3.86
C VAL A 53 -1.23 -1.42 4.42
N GLY A 54 -2.05 -2.22 3.75
CA GLY A 54 -2.29 -3.63 4.10
C GLY A 54 -1.00 -4.45 4.12
N LEU A 55 -0.19 -4.36 3.07
CA LEU A 55 1.11 -5.05 2.99
C LEU A 55 2.06 -4.60 4.10
N SER A 56 2.10 -3.30 4.43
CA SER A 56 2.93 -2.81 5.54
C SER A 56 2.50 -3.37 6.91
N ALA A 57 1.19 -3.58 7.11
CA ALA A 57 0.67 -4.21 8.32
C ALA A 57 1.04 -5.71 8.39
N GLU A 58 1.07 -6.42 7.27
CA GLU A 58 1.51 -7.82 7.20
C GLU A 58 2.99 -7.99 7.55
N LEU A 59 3.81 -6.97 7.25
CA LEU A 59 5.21 -6.90 7.71
C LEU A 59 5.36 -6.63 9.21
N ASN A 60 4.25 -6.44 9.94
CA ASN A 60 4.22 -5.94 11.31
C ASN A 60 4.99 -4.61 11.45
N CYS A 61 4.90 -3.75 10.43
CA CYS A 61 5.61 -2.49 10.36
C CYS A 61 4.67 -1.34 10.70
N LEU A 62 5.13 -0.41 11.53
CA LEU A 62 4.52 0.91 11.70
C LEU A 62 5.24 1.92 10.80
N PRO A 63 4.61 2.39 9.70
CA PRO A 63 5.19 3.41 8.84
C PRO A 63 5.38 4.73 9.61
N THR A 64 6.54 5.36 9.42
CA THR A 64 6.92 6.64 10.06
C THR A 64 7.00 7.78 9.05
N ARG A 65 7.44 7.47 7.82
CA ARG A 65 7.47 8.42 6.70
C ARG A 65 7.08 7.67 5.43
N MET A 66 6.18 8.25 4.67
CA MET A 66 5.73 7.72 3.38
C MET A 66 5.79 8.84 2.36
N THR A 67 6.34 8.57 1.19
CA THR A 67 6.39 9.52 0.08
C THR A 67 6.01 8.76 -1.18
N TRP A 68 4.78 8.96 -1.62
CA TRP A 68 4.20 8.29 -2.77
C TRP A 68 3.79 9.31 -3.83
N SER A 69 4.00 8.94 -5.08
CA SER A 69 3.65 9.72 -6.26
C SER A 69 2.66 8.92 -7.09
N VAL A 70 1.64 9.61 -7.63
CA VAL A 70 0.62 8.99 -8.49
C VAL A 70 0.86 9.45 -9.91
N ALA A 71 1.11 8.51 -10.81
CA ALA A 71 1.40 8.82 -12.22
C ALA A 71 0.14 9.19 -13.01
N ARG A 72 -1.00 8.55 -12.69
CA ARG A 72 -2.30 8.81 -13.32
C ARG A 72 -3.48 8.42 -12.42
N PRO A 73 -4.68 8.97 -12.66
CA PRO A 73 -5.91 8.41 -12.10
C PRO A 73 -6.09 6.94 -12.48
N VAL A 74 -6.68 6.17 -11.58
CA VAL A 74 -7.00 4.74 -11.79
C VAL A 74 -8.51 4.60 -11.92
N ARG A 75 -9.00 3.96 -12.98
CA ARG A 75 -10.42 3.70 -13.20
C ARG A 75 -10.92 2.67 -12.19
N ARG A 76 -12.20 2.76 -11.83
CA ARG A 76 -12.82 1.87 -10.83
C ARG A 76 -12.88 0.38 -11.23
N ASP A 77 -12.77 0.09 -12.52
CA ASP A 77 -12.77 -1.26 -13.10
C ASP A 77 -11.35 -1.85 -13.30
N GLU A 78 -10.30 -1.07 -13.04
CA GLU A 78 -8.93 -1.56 -13.08
C GLU A 78 -8.60 -2.43 -11.86
N THR A 79 -7.74 -3.44 -12.10
CA THR A 79 -7.20 -4.28 -11.02
C THR A 79 -5.84 -3.73 -10.59
N LEU A 80 -5.70 -3.51 -9.28
CA LEU A 80 -4.45 -3.08 -8.67
C LEU A 80 -3.60 -4.30 -8.32
N ILE A 81 -2.31 -4.22 -8.62
CA ILE A 81 -1.27 -5.11 -8.11
C ILE A 81 -0.32 -4.25 -7.28
N ALA A 82 -0.35 -4.43 -5.97
CA ALA A 82 0.50 -3.70 -5.04
C ALA A 82 1.70 -4.55 -4.61
N GLU A 83 2.83 -3.90 -4.43
CA GLU A 83 4.11 -4.50 -4.09
C GLU A 83 4.83 -3.62 -3.07
N VAL A 84 5.43 -4.25 -2.06
CA VAL A 84 6.32 -3.62 -1.10
C VAL A 84 7.60 -4.44 -1.03
N GLU A 85 8.75 -3.80 -1.30
CA GLU A 85 10.07 -4.41 -1.20
C GLU A 85 10.86 -3.78 -0.04
N VAL A 86 11.36 -4.60 0.88
CA VAL A 86 12.26 -4.13 1.94
C VAL A 86 13.65 -3.85 1.34
N THR A 87 14.05 -2.57 1.31
CA THR A 87 15.33 -2.13 0.73
C THR A 87 16.42 -1.95 1.79
N ARG A 88 16.04 -1.78 3.06
CA ARG A 88 16.99 -1.67 4.18
C ARG A 88 16.40 -2.22 5.47
N VAL A 89 17.25 -2.87 6.27
CA VAL A 89 16.98 -3.26 7.65
C VAL A 89 18.10 -2.71 8.53
N ASP A 90 17.74 -1.95 9.57
CA ASP A 90 18.66 -1.27 10.47
C ASP A 90 18.29 -1.56 11.94
N PRO A 91 19.06 -2.40 12.64
CA PRO A 91 18.89 -2.63 14.07
C PRO A 91 19.26 -1.36 14.84
N ALA A 92 18.27 -0.70 15.43
CA ALA A 92 18.43 0.54 16.19
C ALA A 92 18.02 0.31 17.65
N GLY A 93 18.95 -0.21 18.45
CA GLY A 93 18.74 -0.48 19.88
C GLY A 93 17.75 -1.63 20.09
N ASP A 94 16.64 -1.36 20.77
CA ASP A 94 15.55 -2.31 21.05
C ASP A 94 14.57 -2.47 19.87
N ARG A 95 14.77 -1.73 18.78
CA ARG A 95 13.86 -1.67 17.63
C ARG A 95 14.59 -1.97 16.34
N VAL A 96 13.84 -2.47 15.35
CA VAL A 96 14.35 -2.62 13.99
C VAL A 96 13.65 -1.60 13.10
N ARG A 97 14.44 -0.71 12.48
CA ARG A 97 13.95 0.21 11.46
C ARG A 97 14.08 -0.46 10.10
N ILE A 98 13.11 -0.24 9.24
CA ILE A 98 13.18 -0.70 7.86
C ILE A 98 12.91 0.46 6.91
N ALA A 99 13.48 0.38 5.72
CA ALA A 99 13.07 1.16 4.57
C ALA A 99 12.51 0.20 3.52
N PHE A 100 11.52 0.66 2.78
CA PHE A 100 10.88 -0.12 1.74
C PHE A 100 10.40 0.75 0.59
N ASP A 101 10.52 0.20 -0.61
CA ASP A 101 9.95 0.77 -1.81
C ASP A 101 8.55 0.17 -2.02
N ALA A 102 7.65 0.99 -2.53
CA ALA A 102 6.24 0.68 -2.65
C ALA A 102 5.76 1.01 -4.06
N LEU A 103 5.06 0.07 -4.69
CA LEU A 103 4.59 0.18 -6.06
C LEU A 103 3.14 -0.30 -6.15
N VAL A 104 2.34 0.37 -6.96
CA VAL A 104 1.04 -0.14 -7.44
C VAL A 104 1.06 -0.13 -8.95
N ARG A 105 0.71 -1.26 -9.55
CA ARG A 105 0.55 -1.42 -11.00
C ARG A 105 -0.91 -1.66 -11.36
N CYS A 106 -1.31 -1.17 -12.53
CA CYS A 106 -2.51 -1.58 -13.24
C CYS A 106 -2.04 -2.17 -14.58
N ASP A 107 -2.32 -3.45 -14.82
CA ASP A 107 -1.74 -4.20 -15.93
C ASP A 107 -0.20 -4.06 -15.97
N THR A 108 0.34 -3.37 -16.98
CA THR A 108 1.77 -3.11 -17.13
C THR A 108 2.23 -1.75 -16.61
N ASP A 109 1.30 -0.86 -16.27
CA ASP A 109 1.61 0.52 -15.89
C ASP A 109 1.86 0.64 -14.39
N VAL A 110 2.95 1.27 -13.99
CA VAL A 110 3.12 1.74 -12.60
C VAL A 110 2.27 3.00 -12.41
N VAL A 111 1.26 2.92 -11.54
CA VAL A 111 0.32 4.00 -11.24
C VAL A 111 0.64 4.70 -9.93
N VAL A 112 1.28 4.00 -8.98
CA VAL A 112 1.85 4.57 -7.77
C VAL A 112 3.25 4.05 -7.59
N GLU A 113 4.16 4.93 -7.22
CA GLU A 113 5.50 4.56 -6.76
C GLU A 113 5.89 5.40 -5.57
N GLY A 114 6.79 4.88 -4.74
CA GLY A 114 7.47 5.70 -3.76
C GLY A 114 8.25 4.92 -2.73
N HIS A 115 8.68 5.66 -1.73
CA HIS A 115 9.57 5.18 -0.68
C HIS A 115 8.95 5.40 0.68
N SER A 116 9.23 4.50 1.61
CA SER A 116 8.73 4.58 2.98
C SER A 116 9.76 4.07 3.98
N THR A 117 9.69 4.61 5.19
CA THR A 117 10.45 4.11 6.34
C THR A 117 9.49 3.75 7.47
N GLY A 118 9.83 2.74 8.24
CA GLY A 118 9.02 2.30 9.37
C GLY A 118 9.81 1.56 10.43
N VAL A 119 9.11 1.17 11.48
CA VAL A 119 9.67 0.40 12.59
C VAL A 119 8.91 -0.91 12.68
N LEU A 120 9.62 -2.03 12.74
CA LEU A 120 9.02 -3.32 13.02
C LEU A 120 8.56 -3.37 14.46
N LEU A 121 7.32 -3.78 14.67
CA LEU A 121 6.76 -4.05 15.97
C LEU A 121 7.20 -5.46 16.40
N ALA A 122 7.45 -5.63 17.69
CA ALA A 122 7.91 -6.88 18.29
C ALA A 122 6.76 -7.89 18.46
#